data_AF-A0A2V7TLW9-F1
#
_entry.id   AF-A0A2V7TLW9-F1
#
_cell.length_a   1.000
_cell.length_b   1.000
_cell.length_c   1.000
_cell.angle_alpha   90.00
_cell.angle_beta   90.00
_cell.angle_gamma   90.00
#
_symmetry.space_group_name_H-M   'P 1'
#
loop_
_entity.id
_entity.type
_entity.pdbx_description
1 polymer ?
#
loop_
_entity_poly.entity_id
_entity_poly.type
_entity_poly.pdbx_seq_one_letter_code
_entity_poly.pdbx_strand_id
1 'polypeptide(L)' 'MKIRVLGAYGAEGLGQRPTSFLVNDRILIDAGTVGGALTMPEQTHIEHALITHSHLDHVAG' A
#
# COMPACT_ATOMS: atom_id res chain seq x y z
N MET A 1 -8.88 6.90 -14.65
CA MET A 1 -8.26 6.76 -13.31
C MET A 1 -8.31 5.30 -12.93
N LYS A 2 -7.16 4.67 -12.65
CA LYS A 2 -7.04 3.25 -12.28
C LYS A 2 -6.68 3.16 -10.79
N ILE A 3 -7.38 2.30 -10.05
CA ILE A 3 -7.07 2.00 -8.65
C ILE A 3 -6.83 0.50 -8.54
N ARG A 4 -5.71 0.12 -7.92
CA ARG A 4 -5.38 -1.26 -7.56
C ARG A 4 -5.37 -1.37 -6.04
N VAL A 5 -6.15 -2.30 -5.50
CA VAL A 5 -6.16 -2.63 -4.07
C VAL A 5 -4.96 -3.53 -3.79
N LEU A 6 -4.05 -3.10 -2.93
CA LEU A 6 -2.88 -3.88 -2.50
C LEU A 6 -3.15 -4.62 -1.19
N GLY A 7 -3.92 -3.97 -0.30
CA GLY A 7 -4.49 -4.53 0.91
C GLY A 7 -5.67 -3.69 1.39
N ALA A 8 -6.59 -4.32 2.12
CA ALA A 8 -7.84 -3.71 2.57
C ALA A 8 -8.29 -4.29 3.93
N TYR A 9 -7.33 -4.66 4.77
CA TYR A 9 -7.56 -5.15 6.12
C TYR A 9 -6.94 -4.18 7.14
N GLY A 10 -7.46 -4.15 8.37
CA GLY A 10 -6.94 -3.28 9.43
C GLY A 10 -5.72 -3.84 10.17
N ALA A 11 -5.17 -4.97 9.72
CA ALA A 11 -3.98 -5.60 10.28
C ALA A 11 -3.40 -6.64 9.30
N GLU A 12 -2.16 -7.05 9.56
CA GLU A 12 -1.51 -8.18 8.89
C GLU A 12 -1.99 -9.51 9.48
N GLY A 13 -2.22 -10.50 8.62
CA GLY A 13 -2.63 -11.84 9.02
C GLY A 13 -2.48 -12.85 7.88
N LEU A 14 -2.80 -14.11 8.15
CA LEU A 14 -2.70 -15.14 7.11
C LEU A 14 -3.68 -14.84 5.97
N GLY A 15 -3.14 -14.46 4.81
CA GLY A 15 -3.94 -14.04 3.64
C GLY A 15 -4.56 -12.64 3.78
N GLN A 16 -4.20 -11.89 4.82
CA GLN A 16 -4.71 -10.55 5.09
C GLN A 16 -3.55 -9.55 5.06
N ARG A 17 -3.72 -8.50 4.27
CA ARG A 17 -2.73 -7.44 4.10
C ARG A 17 -3.28 -6.11 4.62
N PRO A 18 -2.49 -5.36 5.40
CA PRO A 18 -2.85 -4.02 5.86
C PRO A 18 -3.19 -3.09 4.70
N THR A 19 -3.87 -2.00 5.00
CA THR A 19 -4.39 -1.08 3.98
C THR A 19 -3.28 -0.48 3.11
N SER A 20 -3.48 -0.58 1.79
CA SER A 20 -2.72 0.19 0.81
C SER A 20 -3.42 0.13 -0.55
N PHE A 21 -3.52 1.27 -1.22
CA PHE A 21 -4.10 1.40 -2.56
C PHE A 21 -3.12 2.10 -3.48
N LEU A 22 -3.00 1.60 -4.71
CA LEU A 22 -2.17 2.20 -5.74
C LEU A 22 -3.04 2.87 -6.81
N VAL A 23 -2.88 4.18 -6.94
CA VAL A 23 -3.60 5.01 -7.91
C VAL A 23 -2.68 5.31 -9.09
N ASN A 24 -3.17 5.02 -10.31
CA ASN A 24 -2.47 5.23 -11.58
C ASN A 24 -1.02 4.73 -11.60
N ASP A 25 -0.75 3.65 -10.84
CA ASP A 25 0.56 3.01 -10.73
C ASP A 25 1.69 3.93 -10.18
N ARG A 26 1.34 5.05 -9.52
CA ARG A 26 2.32 6.07 -9.05
C ARG A 26 2.07 6.62 -7.64
N ILE A 27 0.84 6.60 -7.15
CA ILE A 27 0.48 7.22 -5.87
C ILE A 27 -0.08 6.15 -4.94
N LEU A 28 0.51 6.03 -3.75
CA LEU A 28 -0.05 5.21 -2.67
C LEU A 28 -1.04 6.01 -1.83
N ILE A 29 -2.14 5.37 -1.44
CA ILE A 29 -2.96 5.76 -0.28
C ILE A 29 -2.70 4.69 0.78
N ASP A 30 -2.06 5.10 1.87
CA ASP A 30 -1.43 4.25 2.88
C ASP A 30 -0.38 3.28 2.30
N ALA A 31 0.55 2.87 3.15
CA ALA A 31 1.71 2.06 2.82
C ALA A 31 1.83 0.84 3.74
N GLY A 32 0.71 0.24 4.13
CA GLY A 32 0.70 -0.87 5.09
C GLY A 32 1.24 -2.21 4.58
N THR A 33 1.31 -2.42 3.25
CA THR A 33 1.66 -3.73 2.65
C THR A 33 2.48 -3.63 1.34
N VAL A 34 3.22 -2.55 1.13
CA VAL A 34 3.84 -2.22 -0.17
C VAL A 34 4.79 -3.32 -0.66
N GLY A 35 5.73 -3.74 0.18
CA GLY A 35 6.72 -4.77 -0.12
C GLY A 35 6.13 -6.15 -0.36
N GLY A 36 5.02 -6.47 0.31
CA GLY A 36 4.30 -7.74 0.14
C GLY A 36 3.39 -7.78 -1.09
N ALA A 37 2.97 -6.61 -1.60
CA ALA A 37 2.00 -6.51 -2.69
C ALA A 37 2.59 -6.09 -4.04
N LEU A 38 3.74 -5.42 -4.05
CA LEU A 38 4.39 -4.92 -5.26
C LEU A 38 5.77 -5.53 -5.46
N THR A 39 6.12 -5.81 -6.70
CA THR A 39 7.48 -6.14 -7.08
C THR A 39 8.41 -4.93 -6.90
N MET A 40 9.71 -5.17 -6.69
CA MET A 40 10.70 -4.08 -6.59
C MET A 40 10.63 -3.07 -7.76
N PRO A 41 10.54 -3.49 -9.03
CA PRO A 41 10.37 -2.54 -10.13
C PRO A 41 9.09 -1.71 -10.06
N GLU A 42 7.98 -2.26 -9.55
CA GLU A 42 6.76 -1.48 -9.36
C GLU A 42 6.91 -0.44 -8.25
N GLN A 43 7.61 -0.79 -7.16
CA GLN A 43 7.87 0.12 -6.05
C GLN A 43 8.69 1.34 -6.48
N THR A 44 9.66 1.16 -7.40
CA THR A 44 10.48 2.29 -7.90
C THR A 44 9.71 3.30 -8.76
N HIS A 45 8.50 2.98 -9.21
CA HIS A 45 7.65 3.91 -9.97
C HIS A 45 6.75 4.78 -9.08
N ILE A 46 6.72 4.51 -7.76
CA ILE A 46 5.91 5.26 -6.82
C ILE A 46 6.56 6.63 -6.58
N GLU A 47 5.78 7.68 -6.75
CA GLU A 47 6.22 9.08 -6.63
C GLU A 47 5.75 9.71 -5.32
N HIS A 48 4.58 9.29 -4.82
CA HIS A 48 3.95 9.87 -3.64
C HIS A 48 3.25 8.80 -2.79
N ALA A 49 3.19 9.03 -1.49
CA ALA A 49 2.36 8.29 -0.56
C ALA A 49 1.56 9.29 0.31
N LEU A 50 0.23 9.13 0.31
CA LEU A 50 -0.66 9.85 1.22
C LEU A 50 -0.99 8.91 2.37
N ILE A 51 -0.52 9.25 3.57
CA ILE A 51 -0.77 8.48 4.78
C ILE A 51 -1.97 9.10 5.50
N THR A 52 -2.99 8.31 5.79
CA THR A 52 -4.19 8.79 6.49
C THR A 52 -3.90 9.15 7.94
N HIS A 53 -3.15 8.30 8.65
CA HIS A 53 -2.69 8.49 10.01
C HIS A 53 -1.51 7.55 10.34
N SER A 54 -0.88 7.72 11.50
CA SER A 54 0.40 7.08 11.85
C SER A 54 0.27 5.75 12.61
N HIS A 55 -0.79 4.97 12.38
CA HIS A 55 -0.82 3.60 12.89
C HIS A 55 0.03 2.67 12.03
N LEU A 56 0.53 1.60 12.64
CA LEU A 56 1.53 0.71 12.04
C LEU A 56 1.03 0.07 10.73
N ASP A 57 -0.23 -0.33 10.71
CA ASP A 57 -0.93 -0.93 9.57
C ASP A 57 -1.12 0.03 8.38
N HIS A 58 -0.72 1.30 8.52
CA HIS A 58 -0.73 2.30 7.45
C HIS A 58 0.67 2.69 6.97
N VAL A 59 1.76 2.36 7.69
CA VAL A 59 3.10 2.92 7.44
C VAL A 59 4.26 1.92 7.38
N ALA A 60 4.04 0.66 7.76
CA ALA A 60 5.14 -0.30 7.98
C ALA A 60 5.34 -1.35 6.88
N GLY A 61 4.75 -1.16 5.70
CA GLY A 61 4.76 -2.12 4.60
C GLY A 61 5.82 -1.90 3.54
#